data_AF-A0A0J1HV58-F1
#
_entry.id   AF-A0A0J1HV58-F1
#
_cell.length_a   1.000
_cell.length_b   1.000
_cell.length_c   1.000
_cell.angle_alpha   90.00
_cell.angle_beta   90.00
_cell.angle_gamma   90.00
#
_symmetry.space_group_name_H-M   'P 1'
#
loop_
_entity.id
_entity.type
_entity.pdbx_description
1 polymer ?
#
loop_
_entity_poly.entity_id
_entity_poly.type
_entity_poly.pdbx_seq_one_letter_code
_entity_poly.pdbx_strand_id
1 'polypeptide(L)'
;MLNKIILAGCIGFGMGVLTHAKRYGTIKKPRNNKLTFYPGFLLDGCFGAVGAIVTILFSDPNGTERVILTSILGGYVGENAIIKVEESLQSKKESRIEEINRKINQDL
;
A
#
# COMPACT_ATOMS: atom_id res chain seq x y z
N MET A 1 -20.88 10.33 10.77
CA MET A 1 -19.60 9.59 10.67
C MET A 1 -19.57 8.58 9.55
N LEU A 2 -20.55 7.65 9.46
CA LEU A 2 -20.55 6.60 8.43
C LEU A 2 -20.36 7.11 6.99
N ASN A 3 -21.06 8.17 6.59
CA ASN A 3 -20.85 8.78 5.26
C ASN A 3 -19.43 9.32 5.05
N LYS A 4 -18.79 9.88 6.09
CA LYS A 4 -17.40 10.35 6.01
C LYS A 4 -16.45 9.17 5.79
N ILE A 5 -16.70 8.04 6.46
CA ILE A 5 -15.89 6.81 6.36
C ILE A 5 -16.03 6.17 4.98
N ILE A 6 -17.25 6.05 4.45
CA ILE A 6 -17.49 5.49 3.12
C ILE A 6 -16.81 6.37 2.06
N LEU A 7 -17.01 7.69 2.14
CA LEU A 7 -16.39 8.64 1.22
C LEU A 7 -14.85 8.58 1.29
N ALA A 8 -14.31 8.55 2.50
CA ALA A 8 -12.87 8.42 2.73
C ALA A 8 -12.31 7.11 2.18
N GLY A 9 -13.01 5.99 2.38
CA GLY A 9 -12.62 4.70 1.84
C GLY A 9 -12.56 4.70 0.32
N CYS A 10 -13.56 5.29 -0.36
CA CYS A 10 -13.54 5.42 -1.81
C CYS A 10 -12.39 6.28 -2.32
N ILE A 11 -12.14 7.43 -1.68
CA ILE A 11 -11.04 8.34 -2.04
C ILE A 11 -9.68 7.69 -1.78
N GLY A 12 -9.52 7.06 -0.61
CA GLY A 12 -8.31 6.34 -0.24
C GLY A 12 -8.02 5.17 -1.16
N PHE A 13 -9.06 4.43 -1.58
CA PHE A 13 -8.93 3.37 -2.57
C PHE A 13 -8.43 3.92 -3.90
N GLY A 14 -9.07 4.97 -4.42
CA GLY A 14 -8.64 5.61 -5.66
C GLY A 14 -7.19 6.10 -5.58
N MET A 15 -6.80 6.69 -4.45
CA MET A 15 -5.43 7.17 -4.24
C MET A 15 -4.43 6.00 -4.21
N GLY A 16 -4.78 4.90 -3.55
CA GLY A 16 -3.96 3.67 -3.54
C GLY A 16 -3.74 3.10 -4.94
N VAL A 17 -4.77 3.10 -5.78
CA VAL A 17 -4.64 2.65 -7.18
C VAL A 17 -3.78 3.60 -8.02
N LEU A 18 -3.88 4.92 -7.80
CA LEU A 18 -3.11 5.92 -8.54
C LEU A 18 -1.62 5.83 -8.23
N THR A 19 -1.24 5.65 -6.97
CA THR A 19 0.16 5.48 -6.60
C THR A 19 0.70 4.12 -7.08
N HIS A 20 -0.10 3.05 -7.07
CA HIS A 20 0.27 1.79 -7.73
C HIS A 20 0.60 2.02 -9.21
N ALA A 21 -0.27 2.75 -9.93
CA ALA A 21 -0.05 3.10 -11.32
C ALA A 21 1.22 3.94 -11.51
N LYS A 22 1.50 4.89 -10.61
CA LYS A 22 2.73 5.70 -10.60
C LYS A 22 3.98 4.83 -10.41
N ARG A 23 3.94 3.83 -9.53
CA ARG A 23 5.09 2.99 -9.17
C ARG A 23 5.46 2.01 -10.28
N TYR A 24 4.46 1.39 -10.90
CA TYR A 24 4.67 0.35 -11.92
C TYR A 24 4.55 0.86 -13.36
N GLY A 25 4.24 2.15 -13.55
CA GLY A 25 3.99 2.78 -14.86
C GLY A 25 2.74 2.26 -15.58
N THR A 26 2.06 1.25 -15.01
CA THR A 26 0.88 0.57 -15.53
C THR A 26 0.07 0.04 -14.36
N ILE A 27 -1.26 -0.07 -14.53
CA ILE A 27 -2.10 -0.76 -13.55
C ILE A 27 -1.94 -2.27 -13.78
N LYS A 28 -1.16 -2.94 -12.92
CA LYS A 28 -0.99 -4.39 -13.03
C LYS A 28 -2.27 -5.09 -12.57
N LYS A 29 -2.98 -5.68 -13.53
CA LYS A 29 -4.18 -6.48 -13.24
C LYS A 29 -3.85 -7.61 -12.26
N PRO A 30 -4.77 -7.93 -11.34
CA PRO A 30 -4.61 -9.06 -10.44
C PRO A 30 -4.41 -10.32 -11.27
N ARG A 31 -3.28 -11.00 -11.08
CA ARG A 31 -2.97 -12.23 -11.78
C ARG A 31 -3.22 -13.38 -10.82
N ASN A 32 -4.26 -14.14 -11.12
CA ASN A 32 -4.61 -15.31 -10.34
C ASN A 32 -3.84 -16.52 -10.88
N ASN A 33 -2.84 -16.98 -10.13
CA ASN A 33 -2.20 -18.28 -10.40
C ASN A 33 -2.78 -19.31 -9.42
N LYS A 34 -2.92 -20.57 -9.83
CA LYS A 34 -3.55 -21.67 -9.04
C LYS A 34 -2.99 -21.85 -7.61
N LEU A 35 -1.83 -21.28 -7.29
CA LEU A 35 -1.15 -21.37 -5.99
C LEU A 35 -0.94 -20.01 -5.29
N THR A 36 -1.08 -18.88 -5.99
CA THR A 36 -0.78 -17.54 -5.42
C THR A 36 -1.68 -16.48 -6.05
N PHE A 37 -2.48 -15.82 -5.22
CA PHE A 37 -3.25 -14.64 -5.58
C PHE A 37 -2.33 -13.42 -5.51
N TYR A 38 -2.04 -12.80 -6.65
CA TYR A 38 -1.39 -11.49 -6.71
C TYR A 38 -2.45 -10.43 -6.98
N PRO A 39 -3.06 -9.86 -5.92
CA PRO A 39 -4.12 -8.85 -6.06
C PRO A 39 -3.67 -7.57 -6.78
N GLY A 40 -2.35 -7.32 -6.88
CA GLY A 40 -1.80 -6.18 -7.60
C GLY A 40 -2.42 -4.87 -7.12
N PHE A 41 -2.97 -4.09 -8.06
CA PHE A 41 -3.59 -2.79 -7.78
C PHE A 41 -4.72 -2.84 -6.74
N LEU A 42 -5.38 -3.99 -6.58
CA LEU A 42 -6.52 -4.13 -5.67
C LEU A 42 -6.07 -4.09 -4.21
N LEU A 43 -4.89 -4.65 -3.91
CA LEU A 43 -4.34 -4.64 -2.56
C LEU A 43 -3.87 -3.24 -2.16
N ASP A 44 -3.20 -2.55 -3.09
CA ASP A 44 -2.70 -1.19 -2.86
C ASP A 44 -3.85 -0.20 -2.71
N GLY A 45 -4.92 -0.36 -3.50
CA GLY A 45 -6.19 0.32 -3.27
C GLY A 45 -6.76 0.05 -1.88
N CYS A 46 -6.83 -1.21 -1.44
CA CYS A 46 -7.33 -1.55 -0.10
C CYS A 46 -6.48 -0.92 1.02
N PHE A 47 -5.16 -0.92 0.90
CA PHE A 47 -4.28 -0.27 1.89
C PHE A 47 -4.44 1.25 1.90
N GLY A 48 -4.59 1.88 0.73
CA GLY A 48 -4.95 3.30 0.63
C GLY A 48 -6.31 3.61 1.28
N ALA A 49 -7.31 2.74 1.09
CA ALA A 49 -8.61 2.88 1.74
C ALA A 49 -8.51 2.79 3.26
N VAL A 50 -7.77 1.80 3.78
CA VAL A 50 -7.54 1.64 5.23
C VAL A 50 -6.81 2.85 5.81
N GLY A 51 -5.76 3.35 5.14
CA GLY A 51 -5.04 4.56 5.55
C GLY A 51 -5.93 5.80 5.64
N ALA A 52 -6.79 6.00 4.65
CA ALA A 52 -7.75 7.10 4.64
C ALA A 52 -8.79 6.98 5.75
N ILE A 53 -9.35 5.78 5.97
CA ILE A 53 -10.32 5.51 7.03
C ILE A 53 -9.72 5.78 8.40
N VAL A 54 -8.51 5.26 8.68
CA VAL A 54 -7.80 5.47 9.95
C VAL A 54 -7.57 6.97 10.19
N THR A 55 -7.17 7.70 9.15
CA THR A 55 -6.90 9.14 9.24
C THR A 55 -8.16 9.94 9.57
N ILE A 56 -9.30 9.58 8.99
CA ILE A 56 -10.60 10.21 9.24
C ILE A 56 -11.12 9.90 10.63
N LEU A 57 -10.96 8.65 11.09
CA LEU A 57 -11.32 8.26 12.46
C LEU A 57 -10.53 9.05 13.49
N PHE A 58 -9.24 9.29 13.23
CA PHE A 58 -8.37 9.99 14.16
C PHE A 58 -8.55 11.52 14.13
N SER A 59 -8.76 12.09 12.94
CA SER A 59 -8.76 13.55 12.77
C SER A 59 -10.12 14.22 12.94
N ASP A 60 -11.21 13.44 12.98
CA ASP A 60 -12.63 13.86 12.91
C ASP A 60 -12.85 15.21 12.20
N PRO A 61 -12.52 15.30 10.89
CA PRO A 61 -12.56 16.56 10.18
C PRO A 61 -14.00 17.07 10.05
N ASN A 62 -14.20 18.35 10.39
CA ASN A 62 -15.46 19.06 10.19
C ASN A 62 -15.51 19.69 8.79
N GLY A 63 -16.58 19.40 8.04
CA GLY A 63 -16.74 19.84 6.65
C GLY A 63 -16.27 18.81 5.63
N THR A 64 -16.93 18.80 4.47
CA THR A 64 -16.70 17.82 3.40
C THR A 64 -15.34 18.01 2.73
N GLU A 65 -14.89 19.25 2.59
CA GLU A 65 -13.60 19.59 1.99
C GLU A 65 -12.44 19.02 2.83
N ARG A 66 -12.54 19.17 4.16
CA ARG A 66 -11.53 18.62 5.07
C ARG A 66 -11.49 17.11 5.01
N VAL A 67 -12.65 16.45 4.98
CA VAL A 67 -12.77 15.00 4.79
C VAL A 67 -12.05 14.56 3.52
N ILE A 68 -12.25 15.24 2.39
CA ILE A 68 -11.60 14.91 1.12
C ILE A 68 -10.08 15.05 1.23
N LEU A 69 -9.59 16.19 1.71
CA LEU A 69 -8.15 16.47 1.83
C LEU A 69 -7.46 15.49 2.79
N THR A 70 -8.04 15.23 3.95
CA THR A 70 -7.48 14.27 4.92
C THR A 70 -7.50 12.85 4.40
N SER A 71 -8.49 12.48 3.59
CA SER A 71 -8.57 11.14 3.00
C SER A 71 -7.51 10.92 1.93
N ILE A 72 -7.23 11.94 1.10
CA ILE A 72 -6.15 11.88 0.09
C ILE A 72 -4.81 11.71 0.80
N LEU A 73 -4.54 12.54 1.82
CA LEU A 73 -3.30 12.46 2.58
C LEU A 73 -3.17 11.11 3.31
N GLY A 74 -4.25 10.66 3.96
CA GLY A 74 -4.28 9.40 4.68
C GLY A 74 -4.08 8.19 3.77
N GLY A 75 -4.70 8.20 2.59
CA GLY A 75 -4.53 7.14 1.59
C GLY A 75 -3.11 7.10 1.04
N TYR A 76 -2.54 8.26 0.69
CA TYR A 76 -1.17 8.37 0.19
C TYR A 76 -0.12 7.93 1.22
N VAL A 77 -0.28 8.35 2.48
CA VAL A 77 0.61 7.97 3.58
C VAL A 77 0.48 6.49 3.92
N GLY A 78 -0.75 5.98 3.98
CA GLY A 78 -1.02 4.57 4.30
C GLY A 78 -0.36 3.62 3.32
N GLU A 79 -0.47 3.90 2.02
CA GLU A 79 0.17 3.08 1.00
C GLU A 79 1.70 3.19 1.02
N ASN A 80 2.25 4.41 1.14
CA ASN A 80 3.71 4.60 1.26
C ASN A 80 4.31 3.89 2.47
N ALA A 81 3.56 3.78 3.57
CA ALA A 81 3.99 3.04 4.75
C ALA A 81 4.15 1.54 4.43
N ILE A 82 3.19 0.94 3.71
CA ILE A 82 3.26 -0.46 3.29
C ILE A 82 4.43 -0.69 2.32
N ILE A 83 4.60 0.21 1.35
CA ILE A 83 5.71 0.16 0.39
C ILE A 83 7.07 0.10 1.10
N LYS A 84 7.29 0.96 2.11
CA LYS A 84 8.55 0.95 2.88
C LYS A 84 8.76 -0.36 3.64
N VAL A 85 7.69 -0.94 4.17
CA VAL A 85 7.77 -2.26 4.84
C VAL A 85 8.17 -3.33 3.83
N GLU A 86 7.57 -3.36 2.64
CA GLU A 86 7.93 -4.30 1.57
C GLU A 86 9.40 -4.17 1.16
N GLU A 87 9.88 -2.95 0.94
CA GLU A 87 11.28 -2.67 0.59
C GLU A 87 12.25 -3.14 1.70
N SER A 88 11.90 -2.93 2.97
CA SER A 88 12.69 -3.41 4.11
C SER A 88 12.76 -4.95 4.17
N LEU A 89 11.66 -5.63 3.86
CA LEU A 89 11.61 -7.10 3.82
C LEU A 89 12.41 -7.66 2.64
N GLN A 90 12.38 -6.98 1.51
CA GLN A 90 13.13 -7.37 0.32
C GLN A 90 14.64 -7.23 0.55
N SER A 91 15.10 -6.10 1.12
CA SER A 91 16.53 -5.92 1.47
C SER A 91 17.04 -6.96 2.48
N LYS A 92 16.21 -7.37 3.44
CA LYS A 92 16.54 -8.45 4.38
C LYS A 92 16.65 -9.82 3.70
N LYS A 93 15.84 -10.08 2.67
CA LYS A 93 15.96 -11.32 1.89
C LYS A 93 17.24 -11.33 1.05
N GLU A 94 17.56 -10.22 0.39
CA GLU A 94 18.76 -10.09 -0.45
C GLU A 94 20.04 -10.26 0.38
N SER A 95 20.15 -9.56 1.51
CA SER A 95 21.29 -9.73 2.45
C SER A 95 21.42 -11.16 2.98
N ARG A 96 20.31 -11.85 3.25
CA ARG A 96 20.34 -13.25 3.68
C ARG A 96 20.81 -14.19 2.58
N ILE A 97 20.44 -13.93 1.32
CA ILE A 97 20.90 -14.72 0.17
C ILE A 97 22.40 -14.49 -0.06
N GLU A 98 22.87 -13.25 0.05
CA GLU A 98 24.31 -12.92 -0.03
C GLU A 98 25.12 -13.63 1.06
N GLU A 99 24.61 -13.66 2.30
CA GLU A 99 25.26 -14.37 3.39
C GLU A 99 25.36 -15.88 3.12
N ILE A 100 24.30 -16.50 2.60
CA ILE A 100 24.29 -17.91 2.23
C ILE A 100 25.30 -18.19 1.11
N ASN A 101 25.32 -17.38 0.05
CA ASN A 101 26.25 -17.53 -1.06
C ASN A 101 27.71 -17.35 -0.60
N ARG A 102 27.97 -16.45 0.34
CA ARG A 102 29.30 -16.26 0.90
C ARG A 102 29.78 -17.50 1.67
N LYS A 103 28.90 -18.13 2.46
CA LYS A 103 29.22 -19.38 3.17
C LYS A 103 29.53 -20.52 2.21
N ILE A 104 28.69 -20.71 1.18
CA ILE A 104 28.90 -21.75 0.16
C ILE A 104 30.25 -21.59 -0.54
N ASN A 105 30.64 -20.37 -0.89
CA ASN A 105 31.92 -20.09 -1.57
C ASN A 105 33.16 -20.15 -0.65
N GLN A 106 32.97 -20.17 0.68
CA GLN A 106 34.07 -20.34 1.64
C GLN A 106 34.32 -21.82 1.99
N ASP A 107 33.31 -22.67 1.81
CA ASP A 107 33.39 -24.12 2.07
C ASP A 107 33.89 -24.92 0.83
N LEU A 108 34.19 -24.24 -0.29
CA LEU A 108 34.71 -24.78 -1.55
C LEU A 108 36.19 -24.39 -1.74
#